data_AF-A0A652JSF2-F1
#
_entry.id   AF-A0A652JSF2-F1
#
_cell.length_a   1.000
_cell.length_b   1.000
_cell.length_c   1.000
_cell.angle_alpha   90.00
_cell.angle_beta   90.00
_cell.angle_gamma   90.00
#
_symmetry.space_group_name_H-M   'P 1'
#
loop_
_entity.id
_entity.type
_entity.pdbx_description
1 polymer ?
#
loop_
_entity_poly.entity_id
_entity_poly.type
_entity_poly.pdbx_seq_one_letter_code
_entity_poly.pdbx_strand_id
1 'polypeptide(L)'
;FIQYEWETTTIVNVPAGEKVRWLPRQNASDLLLPGNDFWVFDDSLLRWTTFHGDGSWGPHAFSEDPKLIRQCKEAFESVWARAVDHADYTPPRKEQAAA
;
A
#
# COMPACT_ATOMS: atom_id res chain seq x y z
N PHE A 1 7.39 1.85 -12.81
CA PHE A 1 6.64 2.31 -11.63
C PHE A 1 6.94 1.44 -10.41
N ILE A 2 6.49 0.18 -10.29
CA ILE A 2 6.77 -0.65 -9.10
C ILE A 2 8.27 -0.80 -8.78
N GLN A 3 9.13 -0.97 -9.79
CA GLN A 3 10.58 -0.97 -9.61
C GLN A 3 11.09 0.34 -8.98
N TYR A 4 10.58 1.48 -9.47
CA TYR A 4 10.94 2.81 -8.97
C TYR A 4 10.50 2.97 -7.51
N GLU A 5 9.25 2.63 -7.18
CA GLU A 5 8.74 2.67 -5.80
C GLU A 5 9.54 1.77 -4.84
N TRP A 6 9.98 0.61 -5.32
CA TRP A 6 10.83 -0.30 -4.54
C TRP A 6 12.21 0.31 -4.31
N GLU A 7 12.84 0.89 -5.33
CA GLU A 7 14.14 1.56 -5.21
C GLU A 7 14.06 2.80 -4.30
N THR A 8 13.00 3.60 -4.39
CA THR A 8 12.78 4.77 -3.54
C THR A 8 12.54 4.38 -2.08
N THR A 9 11.85 3.27 -1.83
CA THR A 9 11.64 2.74 -0.47
C THR A 9 12.96 2.50 0.26
N THR A 10 13.96 1.94 -0.43
CA THR A 10 15.31 1.70 0.12
C THR A 10 15.99 2.98 0.59
N ILE A 11 15.78 4.09 -0.11
CA ILE A 11 16.50 5.35 0.12
C ILE A 11 15.69 6.38 0.94
N VAL A 12 14.37 6.25 1.02
CA VAL A 12 13.48 7.20 1.73
C VAL A 12 12.82 6.56 2.95
N ASN A 13 11.97 5.56 2.73
CA ASN A 13 11.09 5.02 3.77
C ASN A 13 11.86 4.21 4.83
N VAL A 14 12.75 3.30 4.39
CA VAL A 14 13.54 2.48 5.33
C VAL A 14 14.46 3.32 6.21
N PRO A 15 15.21 4.32 5.68
CA PRO A 15 15.98 5.24 6.51
C PRO A 15 15.14 6.09 7.45
N ALA A 16 13.89 6.40 7.09
CA ALA A 16 12.94 7.08 7.97
C ALA A 16 12.38 6.18 9.10
N GLY A 17 12.72 4.89 9.11
CA GLY A 17 12.29 3.92 10.10
C GLY A 17 10.96 3.24 9.78
N GLU A 18 10.42 3.41 8.57
CA GLU A 18 9.19 2.74 8.16
C GLU A 18 9.45 1.25 7.90
N LYS A 19 8.47 0.42 8.32
CA LYS A 19 8.41 -0.99 7.91
C LYS A 19 7.58 -1.06 6.63
N VAL A 20 8.17 -1.60 5.57
CA VAL A 20 7.51 -1.71 4.27
C VAL A 20 7.50 -3.17 3.84
N ARG A 21 6.35 -3.63 3.34
CA ARG A 21 6.17 -4.98 2.79
C ARG A 21 5.45 -4.91 1.44
N TRP A 22 5.70 -5.90 0.60
CA TRP A 22 5.21 -5.95 -0.78
C TRP A 22 4.37 -7.20 -0.99
N LEU A 23 3.13 -7.03 -1.45
CA LEU A 23 2.27 -8.16 -1.83
C LEU A 23 2.24 -8.31 -3.36
N PRO A 24 2.75 -9.42 -3.92
CA PRO A 24 2.57 -9.72 -5.33
C PRO A 24 1.08 -9.78 -5.70
N ARG A 25 0.67 -9.13 -6.80
CA ARG A 25 -0.75 -9.04 -7.20
C ARG A 25 -1.43 -10.40 -7.35
N GLN A 26 -0.69 -11.41 -7.81
CA GLN A 26 -1.19 -12.79 -7.94
C GLN A 26 -1.60 -13.43 -6.61
N ASN A 27 -1.11 -12.90 -5.47
CA ASN A 27 -1.43 -13.35 -4.12
C ASN A 27 -2.50 -12.47 -3.43
N ALA A 28 -3.05 -11.48 -4.14
CA ALA A 28 -4.01 -10.51 -3.60
C ALA A 28 -5.44 -10.75 -4.09
N SER A 29 -5.66 -11.64 -5.08
CA SER A 29 -6.95 -11.76 -5.78
C SER A 29 -8.12 -12.23 -4.90
N ASP A 30 -7.85 -12.90 -3.80
CA ASP A 30 -8.85 -13.37 -2.82
C ASP A 30 -9.00 -12.42 -1.61
N LEU A 31 -8.27 -11.30 -1.58
CA LEU A 31 -8.38 -10.31 -0.51
C LEU A 31 -9.50 -9.31 -0.79
N LEU A 32 -10.29 -9.00 0.24
CA LEU A 32 -11.23 -7.88 0.21
C LEU A 32 -10.51 -6.63 0.71
N LEU A 33 -10.26 -5.70 -0.21
CA LEU A 33 -9.54 -4.45 0.05
C LEU A 33 -10.46 -3.24 -0.10
N PRO A 34 -10.29 -2.17 0.71
CA PRO A 34 -10.89 -0.88 0.43
C PRO A 34 -10.52 -0.40 -0.98
N GLY A 35 -11.49 0.21 -1.68
CA GLY A 35 -11.28 0.65 -3.07
C GLY A 35 -10.35 1.85 -3.23
N ASN A 36 -10.06 2.56 -2.14
CA ASN A 36 -9.10 3.67 -2.10
C ASN A 36 -7.97 3.34 -1.13
N ASP A 37 -6.77 3.83 -1.44
CA ASP A 37 -5.64 3.75 -0.53
C ASP A 37 -5.92 4.55 0.75
N PHE A 38 -5.35 4.11 1.88
CA PHE A 38 -5.67 4.69 3.17
C PHE A 38 -4.55 4.63 4.17
N TRP A 39 -4.72 5.45 5.21
CA TRP A 39 -3.88 5.49 6.40
C TRP A 39 -4.77 5.36 7.62
N VAL A 40 -4.35 4.55 8.59
CA VAL A 40 -4.94 4.52 9.93
C VAL A 40 -3.90 5.08 10.90
N PHE A 41 -4.29 6.09 11.67
CA PHE A 41 -3.47 6.70 12.70
C PHE A 41 -4.05 6.40 14.08
N ASP A 42 -3.18 5.95 14.98
CA ASP A 42 -3.47 5.70 16.41
C ASP A 42 -4.79 4.95 16.67
N ASP A 43 -5.15 4.02 15.76
CA ASP A 43 -6.40 3.26 15.80
C ASP A 43 -7.69 4.10 15.93
N SER A 44 -7.63 5.38 15.59
CA SER A 44 -8.70 6.34 15.88
C SER A 44 -9.04 7.25 14.70
N LEU A 45 -8.12 7.41 13.74
CA LEU A 45 -8.33 8.27 12.59
C LEU A 45 -7.99 7.55 11.28
N LEU A 46 -8.96 7.51 10.39
CA LEU A 46 -8.81 7.01 9.03
C LEU A 46 -8.68 8.19 8.06
N ARG A 47 -7.69 8.13 7.16
CA ARG A 47 -7.52 9.08 6.06
C ARG A 47 -7.49 8.34 4.74
N TRP A 48 -8.39 8.72 3.83
CA TRP A 48 -8.39 8.22 2.46
C TRP A 48 -7.48 9.06 1.56
N THR A 49 -6.72 8.37 0.73
CA THR A 49 -6.04 8.94 -0.41
C THR A 49 -6.92 8.74 -1.64
N THR A 50 -7.37 9.84 -2.23
CA THR A 50 -8.14 9.81 -3.48
C THR A 50 -7.35 10.51 -4.58
N PHE A 51 -7.52 10.05 -5.81
CA PHE A 51 -6.93 10.66 -7.00
C PHE A 51 -8.03 11.00 -7.99
N HIS A 52 -7.86 12.10 -8.71
CA HIS A 52 -8.68 12.40 -9.87
C HIS A 52 -8.31 11.48 -11.04
N GLY A 53 -9.17 11.43 -12.07
CA GLY A 53 -8.96 10.54 -13.23
C GLY A 53 -7.70 10.86 -14.05
N ASP A 54 -7.13 12.05 -13.90
CA ASP A 54 -5.86 12.47 -14.50
C ASP A 54 -4.63 12.13 -13.62
N GLY A 55 -4.84 11.49 -12.47
CA GLY A 55 -3.80 11.12 -11.51
C GLY A 55 -3.38 12.25 -10.55
N SER A 56 -4.01 13.42 -10.63
CA SER A 56 -3.77 14.49 -9.64
C SER A 56 -4.39 14.16 -8.29
N TRP A 57 -3.84 14.75 -7.22
CA TRP A 57 -4.33 14.54 -5.86
C TRP A 57 -5.78 15.00 -5.70
N GLY A 58 -6.63 14.08 -5.22
CA GLY A 58 -7.99 14.37 -4.81
C GLY A 58 -8.07 14.90 -3.37
N PRO A 59 -9.28 15.26 -2.90
CA PRO A 59 -9.47 15.75 -1.54
C PRO A 59 -9.09 14.68 -0.51
N HIS A 60 -8.55 15.13 0.62
CA HIS A 60 -8.36 14.28 1.78
C HIS A 60 -9.70 14.10 2.50
N ALA A 61 -10.15 12.85 2.59
CA ALA A 61 -11.33 12.50 3.37
C ALA A 61 -10.89 11.81 4.67
N PHE A 62 -11.46 12.24 5.78
CA PHE A 62 -11.16 11.73 7.12
C PHE A 62 -12.39 11.09 7.74
N SER A 63 -12.18 10.08 8.58
CA SER A 63 -13.24 9.45 9.37
C SER A 63 -12.72 8.95 10.71
N GLU A 64 -13.51 9.16 11.75
CA GLU A 64 -13.31 8.59 13.09
C GLU A 64 -14.31 7.46 13.38
N ASP A 65 -15.04 6.97 12.36
CA ASP A 65 -16.01 5.88 12.54
C ASP A 65 -15.28 4.59 12.94
N PRO A 66 -15.50 4.06 14.16
CA PRO A 66 -14.81 2.87 14.64
C PRO A 66 -15.07 1.62 13.79
N LYS A 67 -16.21 1.56 13.09
CA LYS A 67 -16.52 0.46 12.17
C LYS A 67 -15.63 0.50 10.95
N LEU A 68 -15.49 1.67 10.31
CA LEU A 68 -14.64 1.83 9.13
C LEU A 68 -13.17 1.61 9.47
N ILE A 69 -12.70 2.15 10.59
CA ILE A 69 -11.33 1.93 11.09
C ILE A 69 -11.06 0.44 11.26
N ARG A 70 -11.95 -0.30 11.93
CA ARG A 70 -11.80 -1.74 12.12
C ARG A 70 -11.70 -2.50 10.80
N GLN A 71 -12.59 -2.22 9.85
CA GLN A 71 -12.58 -2.89 8.55
C GLN A 71 -11.29 -2.62 7.76
N CYS A 72 -10.79 -1.38 7.79
CA CYS A 72 -9.54 -1.01 7.14
C CYS A 72 -8.34 -1.69 7.80
N LYS A 73 -8.31 -1.76 9.12
CA LYS A 73 -7.28 -2.50 9.86
C LYS A 73 -7.30 -3.98 9.52
N GLU A 74 -8.46 -4.63 9.52
CA GLU A 74 -8.58 -6.06 9.17
C GLU A 74 -8.10 -6.34 7.74
N ALA A 75 -8.40 -5.47 6.79
CA ALA A 75 -7.89 -5.56 5.42
C ALA A 75 -6.36 -5.36 5.37
N PHE A 76 -5.83 -4.35 6.08
CA PHE A 76 -4.39 -4.11 6.19
C PHE A 76 -3.66 -5.33 6.77
N GLU A 77 -4.13 -5.89 7.88
CA GLU A 77 -3.50 -7.04 8.52
C GLU A 77 -3.53 -8.29 7.62
N SER A 78 -4.61 -8.47 6.85
CA SER A 78 -4.73 -9.56 5.88
C SER A 78 -3.71 -9.45 4.74
N VAL A 79 -3.46 -8.23 4.26
CA VAL A 79 -2.37 -7.95 3.30
C VAL A 79 -1.02 -8.16 3.96
N TRP A 80 -0.83 -7.58 5.14
CA TRP A 80 0.44 -7.57 5.88
C TRP A 80 0.93 -8.98 6.19
N ALA A 81 0.04 -9.87 6.60
CA ALA A 81 0.37 -11.27 6.89
C ALA A 81 0.94 -12.03 5.68
N ARG A 82 0.54 -11.65 4.46
CA ARG A 82 0.95 -12.32 3.20
C ARG A 82 2.07 -11.59 2.45
N ALA A 83 2.29 -10.32 2.77
CA ALA A 83 3.28 -9.50 2.09
C ALA A 83 4.72 -9.92 2.43
N VAL A 84 5.63 -9.75 1.50
CA VAL A 84 7.07 -10.04 1.67
C VAL A 84 7.75 -8.80 2.24
N ASP A 85 8.62 -8.94 3.24
CA ASP A 85 9.40 -7.81 3.75
C ASP A 85 10.19 -7.14 2.62
N HIS A 86 10.32 -5.82 2.66
CA HIS A 86 11.05 -5.08 1.63
C HIS A 86 12.49 -5.58 1.43
N ALA A 87 13.18 -5.97 2.50
CA ALA A 87 14.55 -6.49 2.40
C ALA A 87 14.63 -7.83 1.63
N ASP A 88 13.56 -8.62 1.67
CA ASP A 88 13.48 -9.95 1.04
C ASP A 88 12.74 -9.92 -0.30
N TYR A 89 12.04 -8.83 -0.62
CA TYR A 89 11.25 -8.71 -1.83
C TYR A 89 12.11 -8.16 -2.97
N THR A 90 12.11 -8.88 -4.10
CA THR A 90 12.64 -8.37 -5.37
C THR A 90 11.50 -8.24 -6.38
N PRO A 91 11.15 -7.04 -6.84
CA PRO A 91 10.13 -6.87 -7.88
C PRO A 91 10.57 -7.56 -9.19
N PRO A 92 9.63 -8.18 -9.93
CA PRO A 92 9.96 -8.76 -11.23
C PRO A 92 10.43 -7.66 -12.18
N ARG A 93 11.60 -7.87 -12.79
CA ARG A 93 12.08 -6.99 -13.86
C ARG A 93 11.18 -7.19 -15.08
N LYS A 94 10.87 -6.10 -15.79
CA LYS A 94 10.38 -6.23 -17.16
C LYS A 94 11.47 -6.95 -17.94
N GLU A 95 11.19 -8.14 -18.46
CA GLU A 95 12.00 -8.67 -19.55
C GLU A 95 12.01 -7.61 -20.65
N GLN A 96 13.20 -7.23 -21.12
CA GLN A 96 13.30 -6.46 -22.34
C GLN A 96 12.68 -7.33 -23.43
N ALA A 97 11.55 -6.90 -23.97
CA ALA A 97 11.04 -7.49 -25.20
C ALA A 97 12.21 -7.44 -26.21
N ALA A 98 12.69 -8.61 -26.63
CA ALA A 98 13.67 -8.71 -27.69
C ALA A 98 13.11 -7.92 -28.89
N ALA A 99 13.91 -6.97 -29.35
CA ALA A 99 13.59 -6.10 -30.49
C ALA A 99 13.43 -6.90 -31.78
#